data_AF-A0A9C9XBB9-F1
#
_entry.id   AF-A0A9C9XBB9-F1
#
_cell.length_a   1.000
_cell.length_b   1.000
_cell.length_c   1.000
_cell.angle_alpha   90.00
_cell.angle_beta   90.00
_cell.angle_gamma   90.00
#
_symmetry.space_group_name_H-M   'P 1'
#
loop_
_entity.id
_entity.type
_entity.pdbx_description
1 polymer ?
#
loop_
_entity_poly.entity_id
_entity_poly.type
_entity_poly.pdbx_seq_one_letter_code
_entity_poly.pdbx_strand_id
1 'polypeptide(L)' 'MRFASLGSGSKGNATLVQAGATCVMIDCGFSLKETEARLAR' A
#
# COMPACT_ATOMS: atom_id res chain seq x y z
N MET A 1 -7.16 -4.41 13.73
CA MET A 1 -7.15 -3.85 12.36
C MET A 1 -5.98 -2.88 12.27
N ARG A 2 -5.13 -2.98 11.26
CA ARG A 2 -3.94 -2.13 11.07
C ARG A 2 -3.98 -1.48 9.69
N PHE A 3 -3.45 -0.26 9.60
CA PHE A 3 -3.41 0.53 8.38
C PHE A 3 -1.99 1.02 8.14
N ALA A 4 -1.57 1.02 6.88
CA ALA A 4 -0.32 1.67 6.45
C ALA A 4 -0.53 2.33 5.09
N SER A 5 -0.20 3.60 4.96
CA SER A 5 -0.16 4.26 3.65
C SER A 5 1.22 4.10 3.03
N LEU A 6 1.29 3.49 1.84
CA LEU A 6 2.51 3.46 1.03
C LEU A 6 2.74 4.79 0.30
N GLY A 7 1.71 5.62 0.22
CA GLY A 7 1.75 6.99 -0.27
C GLY A 7 0.37 7.49 -0.68
N SER A 8 0.26 8.79 -0.94
CA SER A 8 -0.93 9.47 -1.44
C SER A 8 -0.55 10.65 -2.33
N GLY A 9 -1.46 11.06 -3.23
CA GLY A 9 -1.33 12.22 -4.10
C GLY A 9 -1.15 11.87 -5.59
N SER A 10 -0.81 12.88 -6.40
CA SER A 10 -0.72 12.77 -7.87
C SER A 10 0.33 11.80 -8.39
N LYS A 11 1.26 11.37 -7.53
CA LYS A 11 2.32 10.40 -7.85
C LYS A 11 1.91 8.95 -7.56
N GLY A 12 0.68 8.72 -7.10
CA GLY A 12 0.14 7.41 -6.75
C GLY A 12 -0.35 7.35 -5.30
N ASN A 13 -1.38 6.53 -5.08
CA ASN A 13 -1.97 6.23 -3.79
C ASN A 13 -2.02 4.72 -3.56
N ALA A 14 -1.59 4.27 -2.37
CA ALA A 14 -1.83 2.89 -1.96
C ALA A 14 -1.91 2.80 -0.44
N THR A 15 -2.96 2.15 0.06
CA THR A 15 -3.16 1.91 1.49
C THR A 15 -3.29 0.43 1.75
N LEU A 16 -2.47 -0.09 2.66
CA LEU A 16 -2.60 -1.44 3.18
C LEU A 16 -3.58 -1.46 4.35
N VAL A 17 -4.49 -2.41 4.32
CA VAL A 17 -5.40 -2.72 5.43
C VAL A 17 -5.19 -4.18 5.83
N GLN A 18 -4.82 -4.40 7.08
CA GLN A 18 -4.68 -5.73 7.64
C GLN A 18 -5.73 -6.00 8.73
N ALA A 19 -6.47 -7.08 8.55
CA ALA A 19 -7.45 -7.60 9.51
C ALA A 19 -7.21 -9.11 9.71
N GLY A 20 -6.72 -9.48 10.90
CA GLY A 20 -6.31 -10.86 11.18
C GLY A 20 -5.19 -11.30 10.23
N ALA A 21 -5.38 -12.44 9.57
CA ALA A 21 -4.47 -12.99 8.57
C ALA A 21 -4.65 -12.35 7.17
N THR A 22 -5.70 -11.57 6.96
CA THR A 22 -5.99 -10.95 5.66
C THR A 22 -5.31 -9.59 5.56
N CYS A 23 -4.55 -9.39 4.49
CA CYS A 23 -3.97 -8.10 4.13
C CYS A 23 -4.40 -7.75 2.71
N VAL A 24 -4.97 -6.56 2.53
CA VAL A 24 -5.40 -6.06 1.23
C VAL A 24 -4.78 -4.70 0.97
N MET A 25 -4.48 -4.43 -0.30
CA MET A 25 -4.06 -3.11 -0.77
C MET A 25 -5.25 -2.43 -1.45
N ILE A 26 -5.48 -1.17 -1.09
CA ILE A 26 -6.49 -0.30 -1.66
C ILE A 26 -5.78 0.72 -2.55
N ASP A 27 -6.39 1.04 -3.69
CA ASP A 27 -6.01 2.06 -4.67
C ASP A 27 -4.73 1.86 -5.49
N CYS A 28 -3.89 0.84 -5.23
CA CYS A 28 -2.82 0.30 -6.10
C CYS A 28 -2.15 1.27 -7.11
N GLY A 29 -1.91 2.53 -6.73
CA GLY A 29 -1.59 3.62 -7.66
C GLY A 29 -0.12 3.72 -8.02
N PHE A 30 0.68 2.71 -7.66
CA PHE A 30 2.11 2.62 -7.95
C PHE A 30 2.39 1.48 -8.91
N SER A 31 3.49 1.57 -9.65
CA SER A 31 4.02 0.41 -10.37
C SER A 31 4.38 -0.72 -9.40
N LEU A 32 4.45 -1.96 -9.88
CA LEU A 32 4.84 -3.10 -9.05
C LEU A 32 6.20 -2.85 -8.37
N LYS A 33 7.19 -2.37 -9.14
CA LYS A 33 8.54 -2.05 -8.64
C LYS A 33 8.52 -1.03 -7.50
N GLU A 34 7.74 0.05 -7.64
CA GLU A 34 7.62 1.06 -6.57
C GLU A 34 6.87 0.53 -5.36
N THR A 35 5.86 -0.31 -5.58
CA THR A 35 5.09 -0.95 -4.52
C THR A 35 5.99 -1.84 -3.66
N GLU A 36 6.78 -2.71 -4.29
CA GLU A 36 7.76 -3.57 -3.61
C GLU A 36 8.78 -2.76 -2.81
N ALA A 37 9.35 -1.71 -3.42
CA ALA A 37 10.32 -0.85 -2.74
C ALA A 37 9.72 -0.12 -1.52
N ARG A 38 8.44 0.28 -1.60
CA ARG A 38 7.74 0.94 -0.48
C ARG A 38 7.33 -0.03 0.62
N LEU A 39 6.96 -1.26 0.26
CA LEU A 39 6.64 -2.33 1.22
C LEU A 39 7.84 -2.73 2.08
N ALA A 40 9.06 -2.55 1.57
CA ALA A 40 10.29 -2.91 2.26
C ALA A 40 10.80 -1.86 3.27
N ARG A 41 10.11 -0.72 3.45
CA ARG A 41 10.49 0.36 4.39
C ARG A 41 9.80 0.20 5.74
#